data_AF-A0A7U3UPV3-F1
#
_entry.id   AF-A0A7U3UPV3-F1
#
_cell.length_a   1.000
_cell.length_b   1.000
_cell.length_c   1.000
_cell.angle_alpha   90.00
_cell.angle_beta   90.00
_cell.angle_gamma   90.00
#
_symmetry.space_group_name_H-M   'P 1'
#
loop_
_entity.id
_entity.type
_entity.pdbx_description
1 polymer ?
#
loop_
_entity_poly.entity_id
_entity_poly.type
_entity_poly.pdbx_seq_one_letter_code
_entity_poly.pdbx_strand_id
1 'polypeptide(L)'
;MRDDVDLLRDVLHRPHPATTRTQLARTAAGITGLVAIIQHDRGDQREAHRWFATAERAASESGDRHMLAWTLARHAMVPLNYGAPEAAAALAIQARVAAGRTPSASAALAAAVSARALAANGDRQGALRGVADARTIAGRLDGSQAADSWFGYPPQKHHVHLSQAFTLLGSTKDAYAEQDAAVALTRTPSVMTRALLDIDKATCLSVEGDTAHAAEEAAGVWEALPPAYRGGLIQERTVALCDTISDTAPDLARQLRVTFV
;
A
#
# COMPACT_ATOMS: atom_id res chain seq x y z
N MET A 1 -4.20 21.01 6.92
CA MET A 1 -4.87 19.71 7.18
C MET A 1 -5.70 19.73 8.46
N ARG A 2 -5.17 20.11 9.64
CA ARG A 2 -6.01 20.19 10.86
C ARG A 2 -7.18 21.18 10.69
N ASP A 3 -6.89 22.38 10.22
CA ASP A 3 -7.91 23.41 9.95
C ASP A 3 -8.97 22.95 8.93
N ASP A 4 -8.55 22.20 7.90
CA ASP A 4 -9.46 21.66 6.88
C ASP A 4 -10.41 20.60 7.47
N VAL A 5 -9.90 19.76 8.38
CA VAL A 5 -10.70 18.73 9.09
C VAL A 5 -11.66 19.36 10.09
N ASP A 6 -11.24 20.41 10.80
CA ASP A 6 -12.09 21.12 11.74
C ASP A 6 -13.20 21.91 11.00
N LEU A 7 -12.87 22.60 9.90
CA LEU A 7 -13.86 23.23 9.03
C LEU A 7 -14.87 22.21 8.49
N LEU A 8 -14.41 21.05 8.04
CA LEU A 8 -15.28 20.01 7.51
C LEU A 8 -16.22 19.45 8.60
N ARG A 9 -15.71 19.27 9.83
CA ARG A 9 -16.52 18.87 10.99
C ARG A 9 -17.64 19.89 11.22
N ASP A 10 -17.29 21.16 11.28
CA ASP A 10 -18.24 22.25 11.52
C ASP A 10 -19.31 22.33 10.42
N VAL A 11 -18.91 22.17 9.15
CA VAL A 11 -19.84 22.16 8.03
C VAL A 11 -20.77 20.94 8.09
N LEU A 12 -20.27 19.75 8.41
CA LEU A 12 -21.06 18.51 8.52
C LEU A 12 -22.10 18.56 9.64
N HIS A 13 -21.91 19.38 10.68
CA HIS A 13 -22.84 19.51 11.81
C HIS A 13 -24.06 20.39 11.49
N ARG A 14 -24.05 21.09 10.34
CA ARG A 14 -25.16 21.95 9.92
C ARG A 14 -26.21 21.14 9.14
N PRO A 15 -27.49 21.56 9.15
CA PRO A 15 -28.49 21.00 8.26
C PRO A 15 -28.14 21.27 6.79
N HIS A 16 -28.21 20.25 5.96
CA HIS A 16 -27.96 20.34 4.51
C HIS A 16 -29.02 19.56 3.73
N PRO A 17 -29.31 19.95 2.48
CA PRO A 17 -30.00 19.07 1.55
C PRO A 17 -29.30 17.71 1.42
N ALA A 18 -30.07 16.65 1.19
CA ALA A 18 -29.53 15.29 1.14
C ALA A 18 -28.37 15.13 0.14
N THR A 19 -28.48 15.74 -1.04
CA THR A 19 -27.43 15.73 -2.07
C THR A 19 -26.13 16.38 -1.60
N THR A 20 -26.22 17.51 -0.92
CA THR A 20 -25.07 18.20 -0.32
C THR A 20 -24.45 17.38 0.80
N ARG A 21 -25.27 16.73 1.63
CA ARG A 21 -24.79 15.84 2.70
C ARG A 21 -23.99 14.66 2.14
N THR A 22 -24.48 14.03 1.08
CA THR A 22 -23.77 12.96 0.36
C THR A 22 -22.41 13.43 -0.18
N GLN A 23 -22.35 14.62 -0.79
CA GLN A 23 -21.11 15.17 -1.31
C GLN A 23 -20.11 15.52 -0.19
N LEU A 24 -20.57 16.12 0.91
CA LEU A 24 -19.73 16.41 2.07
C LEU A 24 -19.19 15.13 2.71
N ALA A 25 -20.01 14.09 2.84
CA ALA A 25 -19.57 12.78 3.33
C ALA A 25 -18.50 12.16 2.42
N ARG A 26 -18.66 12.25 1.10
CA ARG A 26 -17.63 11.80 0.14
C ARG A 26 -16.32 12.58 0.31
N THR A 27 -16.39 13.90 0.48
CA THR A 27 -15.20 14.74 0.72
C THR A 27 -14.53 14.40 2.05
N ALA A 28 -15.31 14.15 3.10
CA ALA A 28 -14.81 13.72 4.40
C ALA A 28 -14.10 12.37 4.33
N ALA A 29 -14.67 11.41 3.59
CA ALA A 29 -14.00 10.13 3.34
C ALA A 29 -12.63 10.33 2.66
N GLY A 30 -12.56 11.18 1.64
CA GLY A 30 -11.32 11.50 0.95
C GLY A 30 -10.27 12.12 1.87
N ILE A 31 -10.62 13.20 2.60
CA ILE A 31 -9.66 13.91 3.46
C ILE A 31 -9.18 13.03 4.61
N THR A 32 -10.10 12.35 5.30
CA THR A 32 -9.73 11.46 6.42
C THR A 32 -8.95 10.23 5.95
N GLY A 33 -9.25 9.70 4.77
CA GLY A 33 -8.44 8.64 4.15
C GLY A 33 -7.02 9.10 3.81
N LEU A 34 -6.84 10.34 3.36
CA LEU A 34 -5.50 10.92 3.13
C LEU A 34 -4.72 11.10 4.44
N VAL A 35 -5.38 11.59 5.50
CA VAL A 35 -4.76 11.64 6.84
C VAL A 35 -4.31 10.24 7.26
N ALA A 36 -5.16 9.22 7.07
CA ALA A 36 -4.85 7.85 7.43
C ALA A 36 -3.63 7.30 6.67
N ILE A 37 -3.50 7.60 5.37
CA ILE A 37 -2.32 7.24 4.56
C ILE A 37 -1.05 7.88 5.12
N ILE A 38 -1.10 9.15 5.50
CA ILE A 38 0.07 9.84 6.09
C ILE A 38 0.47 9.17 7.42
N GLN A 39 -0.50 8.84 8.28
CA GLN A 39 -0.21 8.14 9.53
C GLN A 39 0.37 6.74 9.29
N HIS A 40 -0.16 6.03 8.29
CA HIS A 40 0.33 4.72 7.84
C HIS A 40 1.78 4.78 7.36
N ASP A 41 2.13 5.74 6.50
CA ASP A 41 3.49 5.91 5.99
C ASP A 41 4.49 6.22 7.12
N ARG A 42 4.04 6.95 8.15
CA ARG A 42 4.85 7.32 9.34
C ARG A 42 4.94 6.23 10.41
N GLY A 43 4.24 5.11 10.28
CA GLY A 43 4.25 4.04 11.29
C GLY A 43 3.23 4.17 12.42
N ASP A 44 2.38 5.19 12.43
CA ASP A 44 1.34 5.33 13.45
C ASP A 44 0.10 4.49 13.08
N GLN A 45 0.23 3.17 13.25
CA GLN A 45 -0.79 2.19 12.87
C GLN A 45 -2.11 2.45 13.58
N ARG A 46 -2.06 2.76 14.88
CA ARG A 46 -3.25 3.02 15.71
C ARG A 46 -4.03 4.20 15.17
N GLU A 47 -3.35 5.29 14.85
CA GLU A 47 -4.00 6.49 14.33
C GLU A 47 -4.44 6.29 12.88
N ALA A 48 -3.68 5.57 12.05
CA ALA A 48 -4.09 5.18 10.71
C ALA A 48 -5.42 4.39 10.73
N HIS A 49 -5.54 3.36 11.59
CA HIS A 49 -6.78 2.60 11.75
C HIS A 49 -7.97 3.47 12.17
N ARG A 50 -7.77 4.43 13.07
CA ARG A 50 -8.84 5.35 13.51
C ARG A 50 -9.31 6.28 12.39
N TRP A 51 -8.38 6.82 11.61
CA TRP A 51 -8.72 7.68 10.48
C TRP A 51 -9.37 6.89 9.35
N PHE A 52 -8.92 5.67 9.05
CA PHE A 52 -9.60 4.80 8.09
C PHE A 52 -11.00 4.42 8.56
N ALA A 53 -11.21 4.08 9.83
CA ALA A 53 -12.56 3.82 10.35
C ALA A 53 -13.49 5.05 10.25
N THR A 54 -12.93 6.25 10.28
CA THR A 54 -13.69 7.49 10.03
C THR A 54 -13.98 7.66 8.54
N ALA A 55 -13.00 7.43 7.68
CA ALA A 55 -13.13 7.49 6.24
C ALA A 55 -14.16 6.48 5.70
N GLU A 56 -14.17 5.26 6.22
CA GLU A 56 -15.10 4.20 5.84
C GLU A 56 -16.54 4.57 6.18
N ARG A 57 -16.79 5.06 7.41
CA ARG A 57 -18.12 5.54 7.81
C ARG A 57 -18.61 6.66 6.89
N ALA A 58 -17.75 7.64 6.60
CA ALA A 58 -18.07 8.74 5.70
C ALA A 58 -18.30 8.26 4.25
N ALA A 59 -17.51 7.30 3.78
CA ALA A 59 -17.67 6.71 2.45
C ALA A 59 -19.00 5.94 2.34
N SER A 60 -19.36 5.15 3.36
CA SER A 60 -20.65 4.48 3.44
C SER A 60 -21.82 5.47 3.49
N GLU A 61 -21.74 6.53 4.29
CA GLU A 61 -22.78 7.58 4.36
C GLU A 61 -22.95 8.31 3.01
N SER A 62 -21.87 8.47 2.25
CA SER A 62 -21.95 9.07 0.91
C SER A 62 -22.68 8.19 -0.11
N GLY A 63 -22.79 6.88 0.12
CA GLY A 63 -23.31 5.93 -0.86
C GLY A 63 -22.42 5.73 -2.10
N ASP A 64 -21.25 6.37 -2.17
CA ASP A 64 -20.29 6.14 -3.24
C ASP A 64 -19.49 4.86 -3.01
N ARG A 65 -19.87 3.81 -3.72
CA ARG A 65 -19.19 2.51 -3.69
C ARG A 65 -17.72 2.57 -4.09
N HIS A 66 -17.32 3.49 -4.98
CA HIS A 66 -15.93 3.61 -5.43
C HIS A 66 -15.06 4.24 -4.35
N MET A 67 -15.58 5.25 -3.64
CA MET A 67 -14.91 5.82 -2.47
C MET A 67 -14.79 4.80 -1.34
N LEU A 68 -15.83 4.02 -1.07
CA LEU A 68 -15.77 2.96 -0.07
C LEU A 68 -14.74 1.89 -0.44
N ALA A 69 -14.74 1.43 -1.68
CA ALA A 69 -13.77 0.46 -2.17
C ALA A 69 -12.32 0.98 -2.11
N TRP A 70 -12.09 2.23 -2.50
CA TRP A 70 -10.78 2.87 -2.39
C TRP A 70 -10.34 2.94 -0.92
N THR A 71 -11.23 3.35 -0.02
CA THR A 71 -10.93 3.47 1.41
C THR A 71 -10.56 2.13 2.02
N LEU A 72 -11.36 1.09 1.78
CA LEU A 72 -11.12 -0.27 2.29
C LEU A 72 -9.81 -0.86 1.73
N ALA A 73 -9.53 -0.66 0.43
CA ALA A 73 -8.29 -1.15 -0.18
C ALA A 73 -7.06 -0.43 0.39
N ARG A 74 -7.15 0.87 0.67
CA ARG A 74 -6.09 1.63 1.36
C ARG A 74 -5.93 1.20 2.80
N HIS A 75 -7.04 0.98 3.53
CA HIS A 75 -6.99 0.51 4.90
C HIS A 75 -6.35 -0.87 4.99
N ALA A 76 -6.62 -1.78 4.05
CA ALA A 76 -5.99 -3.09 3.96
C ALA A 76 -4.45 -3.03 3.86
N MET A 77 -3.88 -1.93 3.36
CA MET A 77 -2.43 -1.74 3.31
C MET A 77 -1.79 -1.53 4.69
N VAL A 78 -2.57 -1.12 5.71
CA VAL A 78 -2.06 -0.96 7.09
C VAL A 78 -1.68 -2.32 7.67
N PRO A 79 -2.62 -3.25 7.94
CA PRO A 79 -2.26 -4.53 8.51
C PRO A 79 -1.34 -5.35 7.57
N LEU A 80 -1.43 -5.16 6.24
CA LEU A 80 -0.54 -5.82 5.29
C LEU A 80 0.93 -5.45 5.47
N ASN A 81 1.20 -4.18 5.74
CA ASN A 81 2.57 -3.68 5.87
C ASN A 81 3.13 -3.84 7.28
N TYR A 82 2.28 -4.13 8.27
CA TYR A 82 2.62 -4.18 9.69
C TYR A 82 2.26 -5.55 10.31
N GLY A 83 2.42 -6.63 9.54
CA GLY A 83 2.45 -7.99 10.08
C GLY A 83 1.11 -8.66 10.41
N ALA A 84 -0.01 -8.21 9.84
CA ALA A 84 -1.33 -8.80 10.02
C ALA A 84 -2.03 -9.15 8.67
N PRO A 85 -1.47 -10.06 7.87
CA PRO A 85 -1.93 -10.33 6.51
C PRO A 85 -3.35 -10.92 6.42
N GLU A 86 -3.84 -11.62 7.43
CA GLU A 86 -5.23 -12.12 7.47
C GLU A 86 -6.24 -10.96 7.60
N ALA A 87 -5.93 -9.98 8.46
CA ALA A 87 -6.74 -8.78 8.59
C ALA A 87 -6.73 -7.95 7.30
N ALA A 88 -5.57 -7.89 6.62
CA ALA A 88 -5.46 -7.28 5.30
C ALA A 88 -6.33 -7.99 4.25
N ALA A 89 -6.33 -9.32 4.23
CA ALA A 89 -7.14 -10.11 3.30
C ALA A 89 -8.64 -9.87 3.52
N ALA A 90 -9.09 -9.81 4.79
CA ALA A 90 -10.48 -9.51 5.12
C ALA A 90 -10.93 -8.13 4.59
N LEU A 91 -10.12 -7.09 4.81
CA LEU A 91 -10.39 -5.75 4.28
C LEU A 91 -10.35 -5.71 2.74
N ALA A 92 -9.41 -6.41 2.13
CA ALA A 92 -9.30 -6.47 0.68
C ALA A 92 -10.51 -7.18 0.04
N ILE A 93 -11.06 -8.22 0.67
CA ILE A 93 -12.32 -8.86 0.24
C ILE A 93 -13.47 -7.85 0.28
N GLN A 94 -13.61 -7.09 1.38
CA GLN A 94 -14.65 -6.05 1.47
C GLN A 94 -14.46 -4.98 0.39
N ALA A 95 -13.22 -4.55 0.12
CA ALA A 95 -12.91 -3.60 -0.94
C ALA A 95 -13.33 -4.12 -2.33
N ARG A 96 -13.07 -5.41 -2.62
CA ARG A 96 -13.48 -6.08 -3.86
C ARG A 96 -15.00 -6.11 -4.01
N VAL A 97 -15.72 -6.42 -2.94
CA VAL A 97 -17.20 -6.41 -2.92
C VAL A 97 -17.73 -5.00 -3.19
N ALA A 98 -17.19 -3.99 -2.49
CA ALA A 98 -17.57 -2.59 -2.67
C ALA A 98 -17.29 -2.11 -4.11
N ALA A 99 -16.14 -2.47 -4.69
CA ALA A 99 -15.76 -2.08 -6.04
C ALA A 99 -16.72 -2.62 -7.12
N GLY A 100 -17.25 -3.82 -6.91
CA GLY A 100 -18.14 -4.47 -7.87
C GLY A 100 -17.42 -4.95 -9.13
N ARG A 101 -18.17 -5.05 -10.23
CA ARG A 101 -17.68 -5.65 -11.49
C ARG A 101 -17.18 -4.64 -12.52
N THR A 102 -17.53 -3.37 -12.37
CA THR A 102 -17.14 -2.32 -13.30
C THR A 102 -15.67 -1.95 -13.08
N PRO A 103 -14.81 -1.99 -14.13
CA PRO A 103 -13.44 -1.53 -14.03
C PRO A 103 -13.37 -0.10 -13.48
N SER A 104 -12.55 0.09 -12.45
CA SER A 104 -12.28 1.38 -11.83
C SER A 104 -10.92 1.34 -11.14
N ALA A 105 -10.35 2.52 -10.85
CA ALA A 105 -9.13 2.67 -10.08
C ALA A 105 -9.22 1.95 -8.72
N SER A 106 -10.36 2.10 -8.04
CA SER A 106 -10.64 1.40 -6.77
C SER A 106 -10.69 -0.12 -6.92
N ALA A 107 -11.23 -0.64 -8.04
CA ALA A 107 -11.27 -2.07 -8.32
C ALA A 107 -9.87 -2.64 -8.63
N ALA A 108 -9.04 -1.90 -9.37
CA ALA A 108 -7.67 -2.28 -9.66
C ALA A 108 -6.81 -2.30 -8.39
N LEU A 109 -6.93 -1.26 -7.56
CA LEU A 109 -6.28 -1.20 -6.26
C LEU A 109 -6.72 -2.35 -5.35
N ALA A 110 -8.03 -2.59 -5.23
CA ALA A 110 -8.55 -3.70 -4.43
C ALA A 110 -8.02 -5.05 -4.94
N ALA A 111 -7.95 -5.27 -6.24
CA ALA A 111 -7.38 -6.49 -6.83
C ALA A 111 -5.90 -6.67 -6.45
N ALA A 112 -5.11 -5.62 -6.58
CA ALA A 112 -3.67 -5.67 -6.32
C ALA A 112 -3.36 -5.85 -4.82
N VAL A 113 -4.13 -5.18 -3.94
CA VAL A 113 -3.99 -5.37 -2.49
C VAL A 113 -4.47 -6.76 -2.06
N SER A 114 -5.56 -7.29 -2.65
CA SER A 114 -5.94 -8.70 -2.46
C SER A 114 -4.82 -9.66 -2.86
N ALA A 115 -4.18 -9.42 -4.02
CA ALA A 115 -3.07 -10.24 -4.47
C ALA A 115 -1.91 -10.27 -3.46
N ARG A 116 -1.53 -9.10 -2.95
CA ARG A 116 -0.49 -8.98 -1.91
C ARG A 116 -0.88 -9.65 -0.60
N ALA A 117 -2.10 -9.45 -0.13
CA ALA A 117 -2.57 -10.06 1.11
C ALA A 117 -2.63 -11.59 1.01
N LEU A 118 -3.09 -12.13 -0.12
CA LEU A 118 -3.09 -13.57 -0.37
C LEU A 118 -1.67 -14.13 -0.48
N ALA A 119 -0.75 -13.40 -1.12
CA ALA A 119 0.66 -13.79 -1.17
C ALA A 119 1.29 -13.85 0.24
N ALA A 120 1.05 -12.84 1.07
CA ALA A 120 1.53 -12.80 2.45
C ALA A 120 0.95 -13.93 3.33
N ASN A 121 -0.26 -14.40 3.03
CA ASN A 121 -0.87 -15.55 3.70
C ASN A 121 -0.45 -16.91 3.10
N GLY A 122 0.45 -16.94 2.11
CA GLY A 122 0.89 -18.17 1.44
C GLY A 122 -0.09 -18.74 0.41
N ASP A 123 -1.21 -18.07 0.11
CA ASP A 123 -2.12 -18.50 -0.97
C ASP A 123 -1.58 -18.08 -2.35
N ARG A 124 -0.64 -18.87 -2.86
CA ARG A 124 -0.02 -18.64 -4.16
C ARG A 124 -1.03 -18.55 -5.31
N GLN A 125 -2.02 -19.44 -5.34
CA GLN A 125 -2.99 -19.47 -6.44
C GLN A 125 -3.96 -18.29 -6.38
N GLY A 126 -4.41 -17.92 -5.18
CA GLY A 126 -5.21 -16.72 -4.95
C GLY A 126 -4.46 -15.45 -5.33
N ALA A 127 -3.19 -15.35 -4.92
CA ALA A 127 -2.35 -14.21 -5.25
C ALA A 127 -2.18 -14.01 -6.77
N LEU A 128 -1.83 -15.08 -7.50
CA LEU A 128 -1.67 -15.02 -8.96
C LEU A 128 -2.98 -14.66 -9.68
N ARG A 129 -4.13 -15.14 -9.19
CA ARG A 129 -5.44 -14.72 -9.70
C ARG A 129 -5.68 -13.23 -9.43
N GLY A 130 -5.35 -12.74 -8.23
CA GLY A 130 -5.44 -11.32 -7.90
C GLY A 130 -4.55 -10.44 -8.79
N VAL A 131 -3.34 -10.89 -9.11
CA VAL A 131 -2.44 -10.21 -10.06
C VAL A 131 -3.08 -10.14 -11.46
N ALA A 132 -3.60 -11.26 -11.96
CA ALA A 132 -4.26 -11.31 -13.27
C ALA A 132 -5.49 -10.38 -13.32
N ASP A 133 -6.29 -10.35 -12.26
CA ASP A 133 -7.42 -9.43 -12.13
C ASP A 133 -6.96 -7.97 -12.14
N ALA A 134 -5.92 -7.64 -11.38
CA ALA A 134 -5.37 -6.29 -11.32
C ALA A 134 -4.89 -5.82 -12.70
N ARG A 135 -4.17 -6.67 -13.44
CA ARG A 135 -3.72 -6.39 -14.82
C ARG A 135 -4.91 -6.19 -15.76
N THR A 136 -5.91 -7.07 -15.68
CA THR A 136 -7.11 -7.00 -16.53
C THR A 136 -7.90 -5.71 -16.31
N ILE A 137 -8.07 -5.31 -15.05
CA ILE A 137 -8.78 -4.08 -14.71
C ILE A 137 -7.95 -2.85 -15.12
N ALA A 138 -6.65 -2.84 -14.78
CA ALA A 138 -5.75 -1.73 -15.10
C ALA A 138 -5.68 -1.45 -16.62
N GLY A 139 -5.65 -2.49 -17.45
CA GLY A 139 -5.64 -2.36 -18.91
C GLY A 139 -6.92 -1.76 -19.51
N ARG A 140 -7.96 -1.53 -18.71
CA ARG A 140 -9.22 -0.88 -19.10
C ARG A 140 -9.40 0.51 -18.51
N LEU A 141 -8.43 1.02 -17.75
CA LEU A 141 -8.53 2.33 -17.13
C LEU A 141 -8.06 3.42 -18.09
N ASP A 142 -8.80 4.52 -18.13
CA ASP A 142 -8.46 5.73 -18.88
C ASP A 142 -8.74 6.98 -18.05
N GLY A 143 -8.42 8.15 -18.63
CA GLY A 143 -8.74 9.46 -18.07
C GLY A 143 -8.40 9.60 -16.58
N SER A 144 -9.41 9.96 -15.77
CA SER A 144 -9.26 10.16 -14.33
C SER A 144 -8.99 8.87 -13.54
N GLN A 145 -9.38 7.70 -14.06
CA GLN A 145 -9.12 6.41 -13.39
C GLN A 145 -7.66 5.99 -13.51
N ALA A 146 -7.01 6.28 -14.64
CA ALA A 146 -5.59 6.00 -14.86
C ALA A 146 -4.66 7.15 -14.43
N ALA A 147 -5.21 8.28 -13.97
CA ALA A 147 -4.44 9.46 -13.61
C ALA A 147 -3.55 9.22 -12.38
N ASP A 148 -2.38 9.86 -12.37
CA ASP A 148 -1.49 9.93 -11.22
C ASP A 148 -2.07 10.87 -10.17
N SER A 149 -2.96 10.33 -9.34
CA SER A 149 -3.65 11.02 -8.26
C SER A 149 -3.87 10.10 -7.07
N TRP A 150 -4.33 10.66 -5.96
CA TRP A 150 -4.65 9.91 -4.76
C TRP A 150 -5.73 8.83 -4.97
N PHE A 151 -6.69 9.11 -5.83
CA PHE A 151 -7.86 8.26 -6.12
C PHE A 151 -7.73 7.46 -7.42
N GLY A 152 -6.83 7.87 -8.32
CA GLY A 152 -6.51 7.15 -9.54
C GLY A 152 -5.56 5.97 -9.30
N TYR A 153 -5.37 5.16 -10.35
CA TYR A 153 -4.51 3.98 -10.35
C TYR A 153 -3.54 4.03 -11.53
N PRO A 154 -2.48 4.86 -11.44
CA PRO A 154 -1.53 5.03 -12.54
C PRO A 154 -0.67 3.78 -12.76
N PRO A 155 -0.08 3.60 -13.95
CA PRO A 155 0.79 2.45 -14.27
C PRO A 155 1.91 2.24 -13.27
N GLN A 156 2.53 3.32 -12.78
CA GLN A 156 3.59 3.25 -11.76
C GLN A 156 3.10 2.54 -10.48
N LYS A 157 1.93 2.93 -9.97
CA LYS A 157 1.33 2.33 -8.76
C LYS A 157 0.98 0.87 -9.00
N HIS A 158 0.52 0.54 -10.21
CA HIS A 158 0.26 -0.84 -10.61
C HIS A 158 1.52 -1.71 -10.48
N HIS A 159 2.62 -1.28 -11.09
CA HIS A 159 3.89 -2.01 -11.05
C HIS A 159 4.43 -2.15 -9.61
N VAL A 160 4.34 -1.11 -8.77
CA VAL A 160 4.73 -1.20 -7.35
C VAL A 160 3.92 -2.26 -6.59
N HIS A 161 2.60 -2.33 -6.79
CA HIS A 161 1.81 -3.35 -6.08
C HIS A 161 2.10 -4.77 -6.59
N LEU A 162 2.31 -4.93 -7.90
CA LEU A 162 2.61 -6.25 -8.47
C LEU A 162 3.99 -6.74 -8.07
N SER A 163 5.02 -5.87 -8.07
CA SER A 163 6.35 -6.24 -7.60
C SER A 163 6.31 -6.75 -6.17
N GLN A 164 5.56 -6.08 -5.29
CA GLN A 164 5.39 -6.49 -3.89
C GLN A 164 4.66 -7.82 -3.77
N ALA A 165 3.64 -8.08 -4.58
CA ALA A 165 2.97 -9.38 -4.61
C ALA A 165 3.93 -10.50 -5.04
N PHE A 166 4.73 -10.27 -6.09
CA PHE A 166 5.70 -11.27 -6.56
C PHE A 166 6.87 -11.47 -5.58
N THR A 167 7.32 -10.41 -4.90
CA THR A 167 8.32 -10.48 -3.83
C THR A 167 7.83 -11.39 -2.70
N LEU A 168 6.60 -11.18 -2.23
CA LEU A 168 5.96 -12.05 -1.21
C LEU A 168 5.77 -13.49 -1.68
N LEU A 169 5.60 -13.72 -2.98
CA LEU A 169 5.49 -15.06 -3.57
C LEU A 169 6.84 -15.76 -3.79
N GLY A 170 7.96 -15.08 -3.56
CA GLY A 170 9.30 -15.56 -3.93
C GLY A 170 9.49 -15.69 -5.45
N SER A 171 8.63 -15.10 -6.27
CA SER A 171 8.73 -15.11 -7.73
C SER A 171 9.66 -13.99 -8.20
N THR A 172 10.95 -14.08 -7.87
CA THR A 172 11.92 -12.98 -8.00
C THR A 172 12.06 -12.43 -9.42
N LYS A 173 12.07 -13.29 -10.44
CA LYS A 173 12.09 -12.86 -11.85
C LYS A 173 10.93 -11.91 -12.21
N ASP A 174 9.71 -12.25 -11.79
CA ASP A 174 8.54 -11.41 -12.04
C ASP A 174 8.58 -10.15 -11.17
N ALA A 175 9.09 -10.26 -9.93
CA ALA A 175 9.28 -9.12 -9.05
C ALA A 175 10.22 -8.08 -9.66
N TYR A 176 11.40 -8.48 -10.14
CA TYR A 176 12.37 -7.58 -10.79
C TYR A 176 11.78 -6.87 -12.01
N ALA A 177 11.05 -7.60 -12.87
CA ALA A 177 10.43 -6.99 -14.05
C ALA A 177 9.42 -5.88 -13.68
N GLU A 178 8.62 -6.10 -12.64
CA GLU A 178 7.68 -5.09 -12.13
C GLU A 178 8.39 -3.95 -11.39
N GLN A 179 9.49 -4.23 -10.66
CA GLN A 179 10.31 -3.21 -10.01
C GLN A 179 10.95 -2.27 -11.05
N ASP A 180 11.58 -2.82 -12.09
CA ASP A 180 12.20 -2.05 -13.17
C ASP A 180 11.18 -1.14 -13.87
N ALA A 181 9.98 -1.67 -14.16
CA ALA A 181 8.90 -0.90 -14.74
C ALA A 181 8.42 0.22 -13.80
N ALA A 182 8.30 -0.04 -12.50
CA ALA A 182 7.96 0.98 -11.50
C ALA A 182 9.03 2.08 -11.41
N VAL A 183 10.32 1.71 -11.41
CA VAL A 183 11.45 2.65 -11.37
C VAL A 183 11.46 3.53 -12.63
N ALA A 184 11.30 2.94 -13.81
CA ALA A 184 11.27 3.67 -15.09
C ALA A 184 10.15 4.72 -15.15
N LEU A 185 9.04 4.48 -14.47
CA LEU A 185 7.89 5.40 -14.41
C LEU A 185 7.97 6.41 -13.25
N THR A 186 8.98 6.31 -12.37
CA THR A 186 9.14 7.20 -11.22
C THR A 186 9.92 8.48 -11.62
N ARG A 187 9.18 9.50 -12.09
CA ARG A 187 9.71 10.74 -12.71
C ARG A 187 10.24 11.80 -11.74
N THR A 188 9.71 11.90 -10.52
CA THR A 188 10.18 12.82 -9.46
C THR A 188 10.96 12.04 -8.39
N PRO A 189 11.77 12.68 -7.53
CA PRO A 189 12.43 11.97 -6.45
C PRO A 189 11.38 11.56 -5.40
N SER A 190 10.72 10.42 -5.63
CA SER A 190 9.91 9.74 -4.63
C SER A 190 10.85 8.90 -3.76
N VAL A 191 11.42 9.54 -2.74
CA VAL A 191 12.38 8.92 -1.80
C VAL A 191 11.83 7.62 -1.23
N MET A 192 10.59 7.67 -0.71
CA MET A 192 9.96 6.51 -0.09
C MET A 192 9.69 5.38 -1.09
N THR A 193 9.16 5.68 -2.28
CA THR A 193 8.90 4.64 -3.28
C THR A 193 10.18 3.95 -3.73
N ARG A 194 11.24 4.71 -4.00
CA ARG A 194 12.53 4.16 -4.44
C ARG A 194 13.12 3.26 -3.36
N ALA A 195 13.19 3.76 -2.12
CA ALA A 195 13.69 2.97 -1.00
C ALA A 195 12.89 1.66 -0.79
N LEU A 196 11.56 1.70 -0.92
CA LEU A 196 10.75 0.48 -0.80
C LEU A 196 11.02 -0.51 -1.95
N LEU A 197 11.20 -0.03 -3.19
CA LEU A 197 11.55 -0.89 -4.33
C LEU A 197 12.95 -1.49 -4.16
N ASP A 198 13.91 -0.71 -3.64
CA ASP A 198 15.28 -1.18 -3.39
C ASP A 198 15.30 -2.22 -2.25
N ILE A 199 14.49 -2.05 -1.20
CA ILE A 199 14.32 -3.05 -0.13
C ILE A 199 13.60 -4.30 -0.65
N ASP A 200 12.58 -4.14 -1.51
CA ASP A 200 11.91 -5.27 -2.19
C ASP A 200 12.92 -6.05 -3.04
N LYS A 201 13.84 -5.37 -3.74
CA LYS A 201 14.94 -5.99 -4.49
C LYS A 201 15.91 -6.75 -3.58
N ALA A 202 16.33 -6.15 -2.46
CA ALA A 202 17.16 -6.83 -1.47
C ALA A 202 16.47 -8.09 -0.89
N THR A 203 15.14 -8.04 -0.73
CA THR A 203 14.35 -9.21 -0.34
C THR A 203 14.42 -10.32 -1.40
N CYS A 204 14.34 -9.97 -2.69
CA CYS A 204 14.52 -10.95 -3.76
C CYS A 204 15.93 -11.59 -3.76
N LEU A 205 16.98 -10.80 -3.55
CA LEU A 205 18.36 -11.32 -3.41
C LEU A 205 18.48 -12.33 -2.27
N SER A 206 17.87 -12.04 -1.11
CA SER A 206 17.85 -12.96 0.03
C SER A 206 17.11 -14.26 -0.31
N VAL A 207 15.99 -14.19 -1.03
CA VAL A 207 15.22 -15.38 -1.48
C VAL A 207 16.03 -16.23 -2.47
N GLU A 208 16.89 -15.59 -3.28
CA GLU A 208 17.80 -16.26 -4.21
C GLU A 208 19.04 -16.87 -3.52
N GLY A 209 19.21 -16.62 -2.22
CA GLY A 209 20.30 -17.13 -1.39
C GLY A 209 21.50 -16.18 -1.28
N ASP A 210 21.48 -15.02 -1.95
CA ASP A 210 22.52 -14.01 -1.86
C ASP A 210 22.27 -13.06 -0.69
N THR A 211 22.39 -13.62 0.51
CA THR A 211 22.08 -12.93 1.78
C THR A 211 23.08 -11.83 2.12
N ALA A 212 24.33 -11.97 1.67
CA ALA A 212 25.36 -10.96 1.84
C ALA A 212 25.03 -9.72 1.00
N HIS A 213 24.74 -9.89 -0.30
CA HIS A 213 24.37 -8.77 -1.16
C HIS A 213 23.03 -8.15 -0.73
N ALA A 214 22.05 -8.97 -0.33
CA ALA A 214 20.80 -8.47 0.25
C ALA A 214 21.02 -7.55 1.45
N ALA A 215 21.92 -7.93 2.37
CA ALA A 215 22.27 -7.14 3.54
C ALA A 215 22.96 -5.82 3.18
N GLU A 216 23.93 -5.88 2.26
CA GLU A 216 24.67 -4.70 1.79
C GLU A 216 23.74 -3.69 1.12
N GLU A 217 22.84 -4.14 0.24
CA GLU A 217 21.85 -3.28 -0.43
C GLU A 217 20.91 -2.63 0.60
N ALA A 218 20.39 -3.42 1.56
CA ALA A 218 19.48 -2.90 2.58
C ALA A 218 20.14 -1.85 3.50
N ALA A 219 21.39 -2.11 3.92
CA ALA A 219 22.17 -1.15 4.69
C ALA A 219 22.45 0.14 3.90
N GLY A 220 22.86 0.00 2.63
CA GLY A 220 23.13 1.14 1.75
C GLY A 220 21.89 2.01 1.52
N VAL A 221 20.71 1.40 1.32
CA VAL A 221 19.44 2.13 1.23
C VAL A 221 19.18 2.91 2.52
N TRP A 222 19.30 2.26 3.67
CA TRP A 222 19.04 2.90 4.97
C TRP A 222 19.98 4.08 5.26
N GLU A 223 21.26 3.93 4.94
CA GLU A 223 22.26 4.99 5.10
C GLU A 223 21.99 6.19 4.18
N ALA A 224 21.56 5.93 2.95
CA ALA A 224 21.21 6.97 1.98
C ALA A 224 19.90 7.70 2.31
N LEU A 225 19.02 7.12 3.13
CA LEU A 225 17.74 7.73 3.48
C LEU A 225 17.93 9.01 4.30
N PRO A 226 17.21 10.10 3.97
CA PRO A 226 17.12 11.26 4.85
C PRO A 226 16.50 10.85 6.20
N PRO A 227 16.91 11.45 7.34
CA PRO A 227 16.41 11.06 8.66
C PRO A 227 14.89 11.02 8.80
N ALA A 228 14.17 11.89 8.09
CA ALA A 228 12.71 11.94 8.08
C ALA A 228 12.03 10.66 7.51
N TYR A 229 12.78 9.82 6.79
CA TYR A 229 12.31 8.57 6.18
C TYR A 229 12.87 7.31 6.86
N ARG A 230 13.74 7.45 7.87
CA ARG A 230 14.33 6.33 8.63
C ARG A 230 13.41 5.88 9.77
N GLY A 231 12.20 5.46 9.41
CA GLY A 231 11.16 5.05 10.36
C GLY A 231 9.94 4.52 9.63
N GLY A 232 8.89 4.22 10.39
CA GLY A 232 7.59 3.83 9.87
C GLY A 232 7.68 2.68 8.87
N LEU A 233 7.11 2.88 7.68
CA LEU A 233 6.98 1.80 6.71
C LEU A 233 8.32 1.25 6.22
N ILE A 234 9.32 2.12 5.99
CA ILE A 234 10.63 1.66 5.50
C ILE A 234 11.33 0.82 6.58
N GLN A 235 11.31 1.29 7.83
CA GLN A 235 11.87 0.55 8.95
C GLN A 235 11.26 -0.84 9.08
N GLU A 236 9.94 -0.97 8.95
CA GLU A 236 9.33 -2.30 9.03
C GLU A 236 9.68 -3.20 7.87
N ARG A 237 9.87 -2.66 6.66
CA ARG A 237 10.35 -3.48 5.54
C ARG A 237 11.80 -3.92 5.73
N THR A 238 12.67 -3.08 6.30
CA THR A 238 14.07 -3.48 6.58
C THR A 238 14.15 -4.48 7.74
N VAL A 239 13.31 -4.34 8.78
CA VAL A 239 13.21 -5.32 9.87
C VAL A 239 12.68 -6.67 9.37
N ALA A 240 11.64 -6.68 8.54
CA ALA A 240 11.12 -7.92 7.93
C ALA A 240 12.15 -8.62 7.03
N LEU A 241 13.00 -7.86 6.34
CA LEU A 241 14.14 -8.43 5.61
C LEU A 241 15.15 -9.09 6.57
N CYS A 242 15.42 -8.48 7.73
CA CYS A 242 16.29 -9.09 8.74
C CYS A 242 15.72 -10.43 9.24
N ASP A 243 14.40 -10.55 9.40
CA ASP A 243 13.76 -11.82 9.74
C ASP A 243 14.05 -12.88 8.67
N THR A 244 13.87 -12.55 7.39
CA THR A 244 14.18 -13.45 6.25
C THR A 244 15.66 -13.86 6.22
N ILE A 245 16.58 -12.92 6.43
CA ILE A 245 18.02 -13.22 6.46
C ILE A 245 18.39 -14.06 7.68
N SER A 246 17.66 -13.95 8.80
CA SER A 246 17.98 -14.68 10.05
C SER A 246 17.91 -16.20 9.86
N ASP A 247 17.10 -16.68 8.92
CA ASP A 247 16.95 -18.11 8.60
C ASP A 247 18.23 -18.73 8.01
N THR A 248 19.09 -17.90 7.41
CA THR A 248 20.27 -18.35 6.65
C THR A 248 21.59 -17.76 7.20
N ALA A 249 21.57 -16.53 7.69
CA ALA A 249 22.72 -15.79 8.20
C ALA A 249 22.36 -14.99 9.49
N PRO A 250 22.18 -15.66 10.63
CA PRO A 250 21.67 -15.04 11.87
C PRO A 250 22.58 -13.95 12.45
N ASP A 251 23.90 -14.06 12.28
CA ASP A 251 24.83 -13.03 12.77
C ASP A 251 24.76 -11.75 11.92
N LEU A 252 24.62 -11.89 10.60
CA LEU A 252 24.43 -10.77 9.68
C LEU A 252 23.11 -10.05 9.94
N ALA A 253 22.03 -10.81 10.12
CA ALA A 253 20.73 -10.25 10.49
C ALA A 253 20.78 -9.47 11.81
N ARG A 254 21.51 -9.97 12.82
CA ARG A 254 21.68 -9.26 14.10
C ARG A 254 22.41 -7.93 13.93
N GLN A 255 23.43 -7.87 13.08
CA GLN A 255 24.16 -6.64 12.78
C GLN A 255 23.25 -5.62 12.08
N LEU A 256 22.49 -6.05 11.06
CA LEU A 256 21.54 -5.17 10.36
C LEU A 256 20.46 -4.59 11.28
N ARG A 257 19.92 -5.39 12.20
CA ARG A 257 18.90 -4.89 13.14
C ARG A 257 19.41 -3.73 14.01
N VAL A 258 20.70 -3.72 14.38
CA VAL A 258 21.29 -2.60 15.13
C VAL A 258 21.38 -1.33 14.28
N THR A 259 21.49 -1.46 12.96
CA THR A 259 21.51 -0.32 12.04
C THR A 259 20.12 0.31 11.87
N PHE A 260 19.06 -0.50 11.97
CA PHE A 260 17.69 -0.08 11.66
C PHE A 260 16.85 0.36 12.87
N VAL A 261 17.31 0.10 14.09
CA VAL A 261 16.63 0.42 15.37
C VAL A 261 17.40 1.48 16.13
#